data_AF-A0A968A7Q4-F1
#
_entry.id   AF-A0A968A7Q4-F1
#
_cell.length_a   1.000
_cell.length_b   1.000
_cell.length_c   1.000
_cell.angle_alpha   90.00
_cell.angle_beta   90.00
_cell.angle_gamma   90.00
#
_symmetry.space_group_name_H-M   'P 1'
#
loop_
_entity.id
_entity.type
_entity.pdbx_description
1 polymer ?
#
loop_
_entity_poly.entity_id
_entity_poly.type
_entity_poly.pdbx_seq_one_letter_code
_entity_poly.pdbx_strand_id
1 'polypeptide(L)'
;MKAAKISASGREQIIRFVGPGEIFNEIGVLSGKENQVTVETLEPVQLWIVQRNNLLSLMDQDPILCRQISQNLAQRILHALDLV
;
A
#
# COMPACT_ATOMS: atom_id res chain seq x y z
N MET A 1 -7.34 -9.24 -4.03
CA MET A 1 -8.04 -7.98 -3.68
C MET A 1 -7.80 -6.94 -4.78
N LYS A 2 -8.65 -5.92 -4.91
CA LYS A 2 -8.40 -4.77 -5.80
C LYS A 2 -8.19 -3.49 -4.99
N ALA A 3 -7.23 -2.66 -5.39
CA ALA A 3 -7.07 -1.30 -4.88
C ALA A 3 -7.62 -0.33 -5.93
N ALA A 4 -8.59 0.48 -5.56
CA ALA A 4 -9.31 1.37 -6.47
C ALA A 4 -9.50 2.77 -5.88
N LYS A 5 -9.70 3.74 -6.77
CA LYS A 5 -10.14 5.10 -6.42
C LYS A 5 -11.34 5.48 -7.27
N ILE A 6 -12.16 6.41 -6.77
CA ILE A 6 -13.22 7.01 -7.54
C ILE A 6 -12.69 8.29 -8.20
N SER A 7 -12.84 8.43 -9.52
CA SER A 7 -12.47 9.66 -10.23
C SER A 7 -13.43 10.79 -9.89
N ALA A 8 -13.06 12.03 -10.25
CA ALA A 8 -13.97 13.18 -10.14
C ALA A 8 -15.28 13.00 -10.94
N SER A 9 -15.26 12.16 -11.99
CA SER A 9 -16.45 11.80 -12.77
C SER A 9 -17.28 10.65 -12.18
N GLY A 10 -16.91 10.13 -11.01
CA GLY A 10 -17.60 9.01 -10.35
C GLY A 10 -17.23 7.63 -10.89
N ARG A 11 -16.28 7.53 -11.83
CA ARG A 11 -15.83 6.25 -12.39
C ARG A 11 -14.85 5.58 -11.42
N GLU A 12 -15.06 4.30 -11.14
CA GLU A 12 -14.06 3.49 -10.45
C GLU A 12 -12.85 3.25 -11.35
N GLN A 13 -11.67 3.59 -10.83
CA GLN A 13 -10.39 3.30 -11.45
C GLN A 13 -9.64 2.29 -10.58
N ILE A 14 -9.42 1.09 -11.13
CA ILE A 14 -8.54 0.09 -10.53
C ILE A 14 -7.10 0.57 -10.70
N ILE A 15 -6.40 0.74 -9.58
CA ILE A 15 -4.99 1.12 -9.54
C ILE A 15 -4.12 -0.11 -9.67
N ARG A 16 -4.46 -1.17 -8.93
CA ARG A 16 -3.79 -2.47 -9.01
C ARG A 16 -4.61 -3.58 -8.36
N PHE A 17 -4.21 -4.81 -8.65
CA PHE A 17 -4.57 -5.98 -7.85
C PHE A 17 -3.54 -6.20 -6.75
N VAL A 18 -3.99 -6.75 -5.62
CA VAL A 18 -3.15 -7.13 -4.48
C VAL A 18 -3.37 -8.61 -4.21
N GLY A 19 -2.30 -9.38 -4.33
CA GLY A 19 -2.26 -10.84 -4.19
C GLY A 19 -1.69 -11.33 -2.86
N PRO A 20 -1.63 -12.66 -2.66
CA PRO A 20 -1.05 -13.27 -1.47
C PRO A 20 0.42 -12.86 -1.27
N GLY A 21 0.80 -12.56 -0.03
CA GLY A 21 2.17 -12.16 0.34
C GLY A 21 2.54 -10.72 -0.01
N GLU A 22 1.68 -9.99 -0.74
CA GLU A 22 1.94 -8.59 -1.05
C GLU A 22 1.56 -7.66 0.10
N ILE A 23 2.39 -6.65 0.32
CA ILE A 23 2.12 -5.55 1.24
C ILE A 23 1.32 -4.47 0.49
N PHE A 24 0.43 -3.81 1.21
CA PHE A 24 -0.28 -2.64 0.71
C PHE A 24 -0.44 -1.59 1.83
N ASN A 25 -0.88 -0.40 1.43
CA ASN A 25 -1.09 0.75 2.30
C ASN A 25 0.18 1.38 2.93
N GLU A 26 1.39 1.11 2.43
CA GLU A 26 2.58 1.72 3.03
C GLU A 26 2.62 3.25 2.87
N ILE A 27 1.97 3.81 1.83
CA ILE A 27 1.86 5.27 1.67
C ILE A 27 1.12 5.90 2.85
N GLY A 28 -0.02 5.33 3.27
CA GLY A 28 -0.76 5.82 4.44
C GLY A 28 0.09 5.68 5.70
N VAL A 29 0.72 4.52 5.89
CA VAL A 29 1.57 4.21 7.05
C VAL A 29 2.81 5.11 7.14
N LEU A 30 3.41 5.52 6.03
CA LEU A 30 4.60 6.38 6.06
C LEU A 30 4.24 7.86 6.07
N SER A 31 3.24 8.28 5.30
CA SER A 31 2.87 9.71 5.19
C SER A 31 2.08 10.26 6.38
N GLY A 32 1.40 9.40 7.14
CA GLY A 32 0.49 9.86 8.20
C GLY A 32 -0.84 10.42 7.68
N LYS A 33 -1.04 10.38 6.37
CA LYS A 33 -2.26 10.86 5.72
C LYS A 33 -3.29 9.73 5.59
N GLU A 34 -4.52 10.12 5.32
CA GLU A 34 -5.61 9.21 5.02
C GLU A 34 -5.31 8.34 3.79
N ASN A 35 -5.97 7.18 3.72
CA ASN A 35 -5.82 6.26 2.61
C ASN A 35 -6.36 6.91 1.32
N GLN A 36 -5.49 7.01 0.31
CA GLN A 36 -5.83 7.59 -1.00
C GLN A 36 -6.63 6.63 -1.89
N VAL A 37 -6.67 5.35 -1.53
CA VAL A 37 -7.31 4.28 -2.29
C VAL A 37 -8.10 3.38 -1.34
N THR A 38 -9.21 2.86 -1.83
CA THR A 38 -9.98 1.82 -1.15
C THR A 38 -9.49 0.46 -1.62
N VAL A 39 -9.33 -0.48 -0.67
CA VAL A 39 -9.01 -1.88 -0.99
C VAL A 39 -10.24 -2.71 -0.74
N GLU A 40 -10.68 -3.42 -1.78
CA GLU A 40 -11.85 -4.29 -1.75
C GLU A 40 -11.43 -5.75 -1.96
N THR A 41 -11.98 -6.63 -1.14
CA THR A 41 -11.80 -8.08 -1.25
C THR A 41 -12.70 -8.61 -2.35
N LEU A 42 -12.13 -9.36 -3.30
CA LEU A 42 -12.89 -9.97 -4.40
C LEU A 42 -13.38 -11.39 -4.06
N GLU A 43 -12.85 -11.94 -2.97
CA GLU A 43 -13.07 -13.28 -2.45
C GLU A 43 -12.74 -13.27 -0.95
N PRO A 44 -13.10 -14.30 -0.16
CA PRO A 44 -12.66 -14.43 1.22
C PRO A 44 -11.12 -14.41 1.30
N VAL A 45 -10.58 -13.53 2.15
CA VAL A 45 -9.12 -13.39 2.35
C VAL A 45 -8.78 -13.39 3.83
N GLN A 46 -7.51 -13.70 4.12
CA GLN A 46 -6.90 -13.49 5.43
C GLN A 46 -5.86 -12.38 5.33
N LEU A 47 -5.89 -11.44 6.28
CA LEU A 47 -4.98 -10.31 6.32
C LEU A 47 -4.19 -10.32 7.62
N TRP A 48 -2.91 -9.97 7.51
CA TRP A 48 -2.07 -9.62 8.66
C TRP A 48 -2.06 -8.10 8.79
N ILE A 49 -2.43 -7.61 9.98
CA ILE A 49 -2.46 -6.17 10.25
C ILE A 49 -1.32 -5.85 11.21
N VAL A 50 -0.39 -5.04 10.74
CA VAL A 50 0.64 -4.41 11.58
C VAL A 50 0.20 -2.98 11.85
N GLN A 51 0.03 -2.64 13.13
CA GLN A 51 -0.35 -1.29 13.54
C GLN A 51 0.73 -0.28 13.14
N ARG A 52 0.33 0.90 12.69
CA ARG A 52 1.24 1.97 12.22
C ARG A 52 2.40 2.21 13.18
N ASN A 53 2.08 2.44 14.46
CA ASN A 53 3.08 2.78 15.47
C ASN A 53 4.06 1.62 15.72
N ASN A 54 3.59 0.38 15.61
CA ASN A 54 4.45 -0.80 15.72
C ASN A 54 5.39 -0.91 14.52
N LEU A 55 4.90 -0.67 13.30
CA LEU A 55 5.76 -0.70 12.11
C LEU A 55 6.82 0.40 12.16
N LEU A 56 6.45 1.63 12.53
CA LEU A 56 7.41 2.73 12.65
C LEU A 56 8.46 2.43 13.73
N SER A 57 8.04 1.93 14.89
CA SER A 57 9.00 1.53 15.95
C SER A 57 9.94 0.40 15.51
N LEU A 58 9.45 -0.56 14.73
CA LEU A 58 10.29 -1.61 14.14
C LEU A 58 11.26 -1.05 13.09
N MET A 59 10.84 -0.08 12.28
CA MET A 59 11.72 0.59 11.31
C MET A 59 12.82 1.40 11.99
N ASP A 60 12.53 2.00 13.15
CA ASP A 60 13.53 2.72 13.96
C ASP A 60 14.57 1.76 14.58
N GLN A 61 14.16 0.53 14.89
CA GLN A 61 15.00 -0.49 15.51
C GLN A 61 15.78 -1.35 14.50
N ASP A 62 15.23 -1.54 13.29
CA ASP A 62 15.81 -2.35 12.22
C ASP A 62 15.99 -1.54 10.92
N PRO A 63 17.21 -1.05 10.66
CA PRO A 63 17.53 -0.32 9.44
C PRO A 63 17.39 -1.15 8.15
N ILE A 64 17.49 -2.48 8.22
CA ILE A 64 17.33 -3.36 7.06
C ILE A 64 15.85 -3.37 6.67
N LEU A 65 14.95 -3.54 7.64
CA LEU A 65 13.50 -3.44 7.42
C LEU A 65 13.12 -2.08 6.82
N CYS A 66 13.63 -0.99 7.40
CA CYS A 66 13.37 0.36 6.91
C CYS A 66 13.79 0.54 5.44
N ARG A 67 14.96 0.00 5.08
CA ARG A 67 15.46 0.02 3.69
C ARG A 67 14.59 -0.80 2.75
N GLN A 68 14.15 -1.99 3.15
CA GLN A 68 13.30 -2.83 2.33
C GLN A 68 11.93 -2.20 2.07
N ILE A 69 11.30 -1.62 3.09
CA ILE A 69 10.03 -0.90 2.94
C ILE A 69 10.19 0.30 2.00
N SER A 70 11.27 1.07 2.16
CA SER A 70 11.57 2.22 1.31
C SER A 70 11.79 1.83 -0.14
N GLN A 71 12.53 0.72 -0.39
CA GLN A 71 12.75 0.18 -1.73
C GLN A 71 11.44 -0.32 -2.37
N ASN A 72 10.58 -0.98 -1.60
CA ASN A 72 9.27 -1.43 -2.09
C ASN A 72 8.41 -0.24 -2.54
N LEU A 73 8.36 0.83 -1.72
CA LEU A 73 7.66 2.05 -2.09
C LEU A 73 8.24 2.70 -3.36
N ALA A 74 9.57 2.79 -3.47
CA ALA A 74 10.23 3.35 -4.65
C ALA A 74 9.88 2.55 -5.92
N GLN A 75 9.91 1.22 -5.85
CA GLN A 75 9.54 0.35 -6.96
C GLN A 75 8.07 0.56 -7.38
N ARG A 76 7.17 0.77 -6.43
CA ARG A 76 5.76 1.05 -6.71
C ARG A 76 5.55 2.43 -7.34
N ILE A 77 6.31 3.43 -6.93
CA ILE A 77 6.26 4.76 -7.56
C ILE A 77 6.72 4.65 -9.02
N LEU A 78 7.83 3.96 -9.28
CA LEU A 78 8.31 3.73 -10.65
C LEU A 78 7.26 3.01 -11.50
N HIS A 79 6.68 1.93 -10.99
CA HIS A 79 5.61 1.21 -11.71
C HIS A 79 4.38 2.08 -11.98
N ALA A 80 4.02 2.99 -11.08
CA ALA A 80 2.92 3.92 -11.29
C ALA A 80 3.23 4.99 -12.35
N LEU A 81 4.49 5.40 -12.48
CA LEU A 81 4.94 6.34 -13.52
C LEU A 81 4.97 5.68 -14.91
N ASP A 82 5.30 4.39 -15.00
CA ASP A 82 5.28 3.62 -16.26
C ASP A 82 3.86 3.43 -16.84
N LEU A 83 2.82 3.70 -16.05
CA LEU A 83 1.41 3.59 -16.45
C LEU A 83 0.82 4.91 -16.98
N VAL A 84 1.63 5.97 -17.10
CA VAL A 84 1.27 7.29 -17.65
C VAL A 84 1.82 7.43 -19.06
#